data_AF-A0AAU1KNX4-F1
#
_entry.id   AF-A0AAU1KNX4-F1
#
_cell.length_a   1.000
_cell.length_b   1.000
_cell.length_c   1.000
_cell.angle_alpha   90.00
_cell.angle_beta   90.00
_cell.angle_gamma   90.00
#
_symmetry.space_group_name_H-M   'P 1'
#
loop_
_entity.id
_entity.type
_entity.pdbx_description
1 polymer ?
#
loop_
_entity_poly.entity_id
_entity_poly.type
_entity_poly.pdbx_seq_one_letter_code
_entity_poly.pdbx_strand_id
1 'polypeptide(L)'
;MSFRVPPAVGTRCDRRLLPPERLNSLLPEPGKPETSYGLGLMGVRDWIGHTGEIPGFTATLFYHPGLDATVVVLVNSDVATGGCPPQIPTLAKSRRNGPCDVPANLISAALADALGKPIPPPPTP
;
A
#
# COMPACT_ATOMS: atom_id res chain seq x y z
N MET A 1 26.12 -3.17 -4.28
CA MET A 1 25.44 -4.18 -5.13
C MET A 1 24.57 -3.43 -6.11
N SER A 2 24.85 -3.53 -7.41
CA SER A 2 24.14 -2.83 -8.48
C SER A 2 23.03 -3.73 -9.00
N PHE A 3 21.78 -3.26 -8.97
CA PHE A 3 20.64 -3.97 -9.55
C PHE A 3 20.64 -3.70 -11.07
N ARG A 4 21.04 -4.70 -11.87
CA ARG A 4 20.90 -4.66 -13.33
C ARG A 4 19.53 -5.22 -13.70
N VAL A 5 18.69 -4.38 -14.29
CA VAL A 5 17.46 -4.81 -14.97
C VAL A 5 17.85 -5.29 -16.38
N PRO A 6 17.55 -6.53 -16.77
CA PRO A 6 17.84 -7.02 -18.13
C PRO A 6 16.94 -6.32 -19.17
N PRO A 7 17.40 -6.14 -20.42
CA PRO A 7 16.57 -5.56 -21.46
C PRO A 7 15.51 -6.57 -21.91
N ALA A 8 14.24 -6.19 -21.83
CA ALA A 8 13.14 -6.96 -22.39
C ALA A 8 13.12 -6.77 -23.93
N VAL A 9 13.33 -7.86 -24.66
CA VAL A 9 13.10 -7.94 -26.10
C VAL A 9 11.66 -8.43 -26.32
N GLY A 10 10.85 -7.69 -27.08
CA GLY A 10 9.62 -8.21 -27.69
C GLY A 10 8.31 -7.54 -27.27
N THR A 11 7.94 -6.50 -28.02
CA THR A 11 6.61 -5.97 -28.37
C THR A 11 5.36 -6.48 -27.62
N ARG A 12 4.86 -5.68 -26.66
CA ARG A 12 3.44 -5.20 -26.55
C ARG A 12 3.23 -4.45 -25.22
N CYS A 13 2.73 -3.21 -25.31
CA CYS A 13 2.36 -2.31 -24.20
C CYS A 13 3.50 -1.80 -23.31
N ASP A 14 4.45 -1.07 -23.89
CA ASP A 14 5.57 -0.40 -23.19
C ASP A 14 5.22 1.01 -22.66
N ARG A 15 3.94 1.42 -22.64
CA ARG A 15 3.51 2.75 -22.18
C ARG A 15 3.51 2.84 -20.66
N ARG A 16 4.69 2.69 -20.06
CA ARG A 16 4.95 3.15 -18.69
C ARG A 16 4.82 4.67 -18.71
N LEU A 17 3.79 5.18 -18.05
CA LEU A 17 3.61 6.63 -17.84
C LEU A 17 4.76 7.23 -17.01
N LEU A 18 5.46 6.40 -16.24
CA LEU A 18 6.60 6.77 -15.41
C LEU A 18 7.89 6.09 -15.92
N PRO A 19 8.89 6.87 -16.35
CA PRO A 19 10.25 6.37 -16.52
C PRO A 19 10.76 5.75 -15.21
N PRO A 20 11.53 4.65 -15.25
CA PRO A 20 12.00 3.97 -14.04
C PRO A 20 12.82 4.89 -13.13
N GLU A 21 13.48 5.91 -13.67
CA GLU A 21 14.25 6.91 -12.92
C GLU A 21 13.39 7.71 -11.93
N ARG A 22 12.07 7.81 -12.15
CA ARG A 22 11.16 8.48 -11.22
C ARG A 22 11.05 7.74 -9.89
N LEU A 23 11.23 6.42 -9.89
CA LEU A 23 11.24 5.61 -8.67
C LEU A 23 12.48 5.86 -7.82
N ASN A 24 13.55 6.47 -8.35
CA ASN A 24 14.72 6.88 -7.57
C ASN A 24 14.40 7.95 -6.52
N SER A 25 13.21 8.58 -6.61
CA SER A 25 12.74 9.50 -5.58
C SER A 25 12.25 8.79 -4.31
N LEU A 26 11.97 7.47 -4.36
CA LEU A 26 11.56 6.69 -3.19
C LEU A 26 12.76 6.52 -2.26
N LEU A 27 12.81 7.32 -1.22
CA LEU A 27 13.84 7.25 -0.18
C LEU A 27 13.27 6.55 1.05
N PRO A 28 14.04 5.66 1.71
CA PRO A 28 13.59 5.01 2.93
C PRO A 28 13.17 6.02 4.01
N GLU A 29 12.10 5.73 4.74
CA GLU A 29 11.69 6.55 5.86
C GLU A 29 12.65 6.37 7.06
N PRO A 30 13.02 7.45 7.77
CA PRO A 30 13.86 7.35 8.96
C PRO A 30 13.28 6.39 10.00
N GLY A 31 14.05 5.36 10.35
CA GLY A 31 13.63 4.36 11.35
C GLY A 31 12.63 3.31 10.87
N LYS A 32 12.26 3.31 9.58
CA LYS A 32 11.35 2.32 8.96
C LYS A 32 11.91 1.85 7.61
N PRO A 33 12.90 0.94 7.61
CA PRO A 33 13.60 0.56 6.37
C PRO A 33 12.70 -0.15 5.36
N GLU A 34 11.58 -0.74 5.78
CA GLU A 34 10.57 -1.35 4.92
C GLU A 34 9.61 -0.37 4.23
N THR A 35 9.65 0.91 4.60
CA THR A 35 8.83 1.96 3.99
C THR A 35 9.69 3.05 3.35
N SER A 36 9.16 3.65 2.29
CA SER A 36 9.81 4.74 1.56
C SER A 36 8.78 5.72 1.06
N TYR A 37 9.18 6.97 0.86
CA TYR A 37 8.32 7.98 0.27
C TYR A 37 9.13 8.85 -0.70
N GLY A 38 8.53 9.17 -1.83
CA GLY A 38 9.14 9.97 -2.89
C GLY A 38 8.24 11.10 -3.34
N LEU A 39 8.21 11.36 -4.65
CA LEU A 39 7.38 12.42 -5.22
C LEU A 39 5.92 11.98 -5.34
N GLY A 40 5.20 11.95 -4.22
CA GLY A 40 3.77 11.60 -4.17
C GLY A 40 3.48 10.11 -4.33
N LEU A 41 4.49 9.27 -4.12
CA LEU A 41 4.37 7.81 -4.08
C LEU A 41 5.05 7.29 -2.82
N MET A 42 4.46 6.26 -2.25
CA MET A 42 5.01 5.50 -1.15
C MET A 42 5.42 4.11 -1.62
N GLY A 43 6.49 3.58 -1.02
CA GLY A 43 6.92 2.20 -1.20
C GLY A 43 6.79 1.43 0.12
N VAL A 44 6.18 0.24 0.10
CA VAL A 44 6.06 -0.63 1.28
C VAL A 44 6.32 -2.07 0.84
N ARG A 45 7.45 -2.67 1.26
CA ARG A 45 7.85 -4.04 0.86
C ARG A 45 7.59 -4.35 -0.63
N ASP A 46 8.25 -3.62 -1.52
CA ASP A 46 8.14 -3.73 -2.99
C ASP A 46 6.80 -3.32 -3.61
N TRP A 47 5.77 -3.02 -2.80
CA TRP A 47 4.55 -2.35 -3.28
C TRP A 47 4.83 -0.87 -3.48
N ILE A 48 4.43 -0.32 -4.62
CA ILE A 48 4.62 1.09 -4.99
C ILE A 48 3.25 1.70 -5.26
N GLY A 49 2.91 2.79 -4.59
CA GLY A 49 1.55 3.29 -4.65
C GLY A 49 1.27 4.47 -3.75
N HIS A 50 0.01 4.59 -3.32
CA HIS A 50 -0.42 5.60 -2.37
C HIS A 50 -1.75 5.19 -1.71
N THR A 51 -2.00 5.74 -0.53
CA THR A 51 -3.32 5.69 0.13
C THR A 51 -4.10 6.98 -0.09
N GLY A 52 -5.41 6.99 0.15
CA GLY A 52 -6.22 8.19 0.03
C GLY A 52 -7.34 8.14 1.05
N GLU A 53 -7.61 9.27 1.68
CA GLU A 53 -8.67 9.39 2.66
C GLU A 53 -9.34 10.76 2.53
N ILE A 54 -10.66 10.73 2.43
CA ILE A 54 -11.55 11.89 2.52
C ILE A 54 -12.74 11.49 3.40
N PRO A 55 -13.52 12.45 3.93
CA PRO A 55 -14.68 12.11 4.76
C PRO A 55 -15.62 11.11 4.08
N GLY A 56 -15.81 9.96 4.72
CA GLY A 56 -16.65 8.86 4.24
C GLY A 56 -16.02 7.94 3.18
N PHE A 57 -14.77 8.14 2.76
CA PHE A 57 -14.11 7.29 1.76
C PHE A 57 -12.63 7.06 2.02
N THR A 58 -12.19 5.82 1.85
CA THR A 58 -10.78 5.43 1.89
C THR A 58 -10.38 4.67 0.64
N ALA A 59 -9.11 4.82 0.26
CA ALA A 59 -8.54 4.26 -0.96
C ALA A 59 -7.12 3.73 -0.73
N THR A 60 -6.79 2.63 -1.40
CA THR A 60 -5.41 2.20 -1.59
C THR A 60 -5.19 1.89 -3.06
N LEU A 61 -4.04 2.28 -3.61
CA LEU A 61 -3.61 1.91 -4.95
C LEU A 61 -2.15 1.52 -4.88
N PHE A 62 -1.84 0.25 -5.15
CA PHE A 62 -0.48 -0.26 -5.10
C PHE A 62 -0.18 -1.19 -6.27
N TYR A 63 0.95 -0.97 -6.92
CA TYR A 63 1.54 -1.83 -7.93
C TYR A 63 2.68 -2.66 -7.32
N HIS A 64 2.74 -3.95 -7.62
CA HIS A 64 3.85 -4.81 -7.24
C HIS A 64 4.61 -5.29 -8.50
N PRO A 65 5.84 -4.81 -8.76
CA PRO A 65 6.59 -5.12 -9.98
C PRO A 65 6.82 -6.62 -10.21
N GLY A 66 7.09 -7.38 -9.13
CA GLY A 66 7.32 -8.82 -9.23
C GLY A 66 6.06 -9.66 -9.52
N LEU A 67 4.86 -9.08 -9.37
CA LEU A 67 3.59 -9.71 -9.72
C LEU A 67 3.05 -9.18 -11.06
N ASP A 68 3.64 -8.09 -11.55
CA ASP A 68 3.09 -7.23 -12.60
C ASP A 68 1.59 -6.95 -12.42
N ALA A 69 1.20 -6.61 -11.19
CA ALA A 69 -0.19 -6.46 -10.79
C ALA A 69 -0.42 -5.20 -9.97
N THR A 70 -1.58 -4.58 -10.17
CA THR A 70 -2.06 -3.44 -9.39
C THR A 70 -3.26 -3.86 -8.57
N VAL A 71 -3.20 -3.61 -7.26
CA VAL A 71 -4.32 -3.77 -6.33
C VAL A 71 -4.88 -2.39 -6.02
N VAL A 72 -6.18 -2.22 -6.27
CA VAL A 72 -6.92 -1.01 -5.93
C VAL A 72 -8.07 -1.39 -5.02
N VAL A 73 -8.16 -0.73 -3.87
CA VAL A 73 -9.26 -0.87 -2.92
C VAL A 73 -9.88 0.48 -2.71
N LEU A 74 -11.21 0.55 -2.87
CA LEU A 74 -12.01 1.74 -2.58
C LEU A 74 -13.11 1.33 -1.62
N VAL A 75 -13.21 2.03 -0.50
CA VAL A 75 -14.21 1.76 0.53
C VAL A 75 -14.97 3.05 0.83
N ASN A 76 -16.29 2.96 0.87
CA ASN A 76 -17.19 4.04 1.29
C ASN A 76 -17.28 4.16 2.82
N SER A 77 -16.13 4.09 3.48
CA SER A 77 -16.01 4.35 4.91
C SER A 77 -14.56 4.69 5.26
N ASP A 78 -14.42 5.72 6.07
CA ASP A 78 -13.21 6.16 6.78
C ASP A 78 -13.26 5.79 8.27
N VAL A 79 -14.30 5.08 8.71
CA VAL A 79 -14.45 4.67 10.10
C VAL A 79 -13.56 3.45 10.37
N ALA A 80 -12.61 3.60 11.28
CA ALA A 80 -11.69 2.54 11.65
C ALA A 80 -12.41 1.29 12.21
N THR A 81 -11.76 0.15 12.08
CA THR A 81 -12.21 -1.14 12.63
C THR A 81 -11.02 -1.94 13.15
N GLY A 82 -11.28 -2.97 13.97
CA GLY A 82 -10.26 -3.77 14.63
C GLY A 82 -10.13 -3.43 16.13
N GLY A 83 -8.99 -3.78 16.71
CA GLY A 83 -8.65 -3.52 18.12
C GLY A 83 -8.25 -2.07 18.37
N CYS A 84 -9.15 -1.14 18.08
CA CYS A 84 -8.87 0.30 18.22
C CYS A 84 -8.88 0.78 19.67
N PRO A 85 -7.98 1.71 20.05
CA PRO A 85 -8.05 2.40 21.34
C PRO A 85 -9.40 3.12 21.53
N PRO A 86 -9.87 3.31 22.78
CA PRO A 86 -11.17 3.93 23.07
C PRO A 86 -11.37 5.33 22.46
N GLN A 87 -10.28 6.03 22.12
CA GLN A 87 -10.30 7.38 21.56
C GLN A 87 -10.57 7.40 20.05
N ILE A 88 -10.42 6.26 19.36
CA ILE A 88 -10.64 6.15 17.92
C ILE A 88 -12.10 5.72 17.66
N PRO A 89 -12.91 6.54 16.96
CA PRO A 89 -14.28 6.17 16.64
C PRO A 89 -14.32 4.90 15.78
N THR A 90 -15.15 3.94 16.19
CA THR A 90 -15.44 2.72 15.42
C THR A 90 -16.95 2.51 15.35
N LEU A 91 -17.43 1.72 14.38
CA LEU A 91 -18.84 1.36 14.32
C LEU A 91 -19.20 0.46 15.51
N ALA A 92 -20.39 0.64 16.09
CA ALA A 92 -20.85 -0.14 17.25
C ALA A 92 -20.85 -1.67 17.02
N LYS A 93 -20.95 -2.10 15.75
CA LYS A 93 -20.89 -3.51 15.32
C LYS A 93 -19.58 -3.89 14.61
N SER A 94 -18.56 -3.04 14.66
CA SER A 94 -17.27 -3.34 14.03
C SER A 94 -16.64 -4.59 14.64
N ARG A 95 -15.95 -5.38 13.81
CA ARG A 95 -15.10 -6.46 14.30
C ARG A 95 -14.00 -5.85 15.17
N ARG A 96 -13.89 -6.29 16.42
CA ARG A 96 -12.88 -5.83 17.38
C ARG A 96 -11.60 -6.66 17.41
N ASN A 97 -11.49 -7.63 16.51
CA ASN A 97 -10.31 -8.49 16.37
C ASN A 97 -9.47 -7.97 15.20
N GLY A 98 -8.13 -7.99 15.34
CA GLY A 98 -7.18 -7.54 14.33
C GLY A 98 -6.62 -6.14 14.58
N PRO A 99 -5.69 -5.66 13.73
CA PRO A 99 -5.10 -4.33 13.86
C PRO A 99 -6.15 -3.23 13.70
N CYS A 100 -5.96 -2.12 14.42
CA CYS A 100 -6.79 -0.93 14.24
C CYS A 100 -6.33 -0.18 12.98
N ASP A 101 -7.20 -0.11 11.98
CA ASP A 101 -6.94 0.64 10.75
C ASP A 101 -8.25 0.93 10.01
N VAL A 102 -8.18 1.77 8.98
CA VAL A 102 -9.30 2.01 8.06
C VAL A 102 -9.56 0.78 7.18
N PRO A 103 -10.82 0.55 6.74
CA PRO A 103 -11.20 -0.67 6.04
C PRO A 103 -10.40 -0.93 4.74
N ALA A 104 -10.06 0.13 3.99
CA ALA A 104 -9.30 -0.03 2.74
C ALA A 104 -7.91 -0.63 2.98
N ASN A 105 -7.21 -0.20 4.04
CA ASN A 105 -5.89 -0.73 4.39
C ASN A 105 -5.97 -2.19 4.82
N LEU A 106 -6.98 -2.57 5.61
CA LEU A 106 -7.17 -3.94 6.06
C LEU A 106 -7.48 -4.89 4.88
N ILE A 107 -8.33 -4.47 3.96
CA ILE A 107 -8.63 -5.24 2.75
C ILE A 107 -7.39 -5.34 1.86
N SER A 108 -6.65 -4.25 1.67
CA SER A 108 -5.39 -4.24 0.93
C SER A 108 -4.37 -5.20 1.51
N ALA A 109 -4.19 -5.20 2.84
CA ALA A 109 -3.29 -6.12 3.53
C ALA A 109 -3.71 -7.59 3.35
N ALA A 110 -5.02 -7.89 3.46
CA ALA A 110 -5.54 -9.24 3.24
C ALA A 110 -5.35 -9.71 1.79
N LEU A 111 -5.54 -8.82 0.81
CA LEU A 111 -5.27 -9.12 -0.60
C LEU A 111 -3.78 -9.35 -0.85
N ALA A 112 -2.93 -8.51 -0.28
CA ALA A 112 -1.48 -8.65 -0.40
C ALA A 112 -0.96 -9.97 0.20
N ASP A 113 -1.51 -10.39 1.34
CA ASP A 113 -1.24 -11.70 1.95
C ASP A 113 -1.72 -12.86 1.06
N ALA A 114 -2.94 -12.77 0.52
CA ALA A 114 -3.48 -13.77 -0.41
C ALA A 114 -2.67 -13.88 -1.71
N LEU A 115 -1.98 -12.81 -2.12
CA LEU A 115 -1.07 -12.77 -3.26
C LEU A 115 0.36 -13.23 -2.92
N GLY A 116 0.63 -13.64 -1.67
CA GLY A 116 1.95 -14.06 -1.22
C GLY A 116 2.98 -12.92 -1.10
N LYS A 117 2.51 -11.67 -1.02
CA LYS A 117 3.33 -10.45 -0.91
C LYS A 117 2.87 -9.58 0.27
N PRO A 118 2.96 -10.06 1.51
CA PRO A 118 2.34 -9.43 2.67
C PRO A 118 2.93 -8.05 2.99
N ILE A 119 2.05 -7.06 3.14
CA ILE A 119 2.36 -5.71 3.64
C ILE A 119 2.44 -5.79 5.18
N PRO A 120 3.45 -5.18 5.83
CA PRO A 120 3.48 -5.16 7.29
C PRO A 120 2.27 -4.41 7.83
N PRO A 121 1.67 -4.85 8.95
CA PRO A 121 0.62 -4.08 9.59
C PRO A 121 1.17 -2.69 9.97
N PRO A 122 0.32 -1.65 10.01
CA PRO A 122 0.74 -0.35 10.53
C PRO A 122 1.33 -0.54 11.95
N PRO A 123 2.34 0.26 12.33
CA PRO A 123 2.87 0.22 13.68
C PRO A 123 1.72 0.45 14.67
N THR A 124 1.63 -0.41 15.68
CA THR A 124 0.64 -0.24 16.76
C THR A 124 0.93 1.07 17.49
N PRO A 125 -0.11 1.87 17.81
CA PRO A 125 0.06 3.12 18.54
C PRO A 125 0.66 2.93 19.94
#